data_AF-A0A3S4D6J2-F1
#
_entry.id   AF-A0A3S4D6J2-F1
#
_cell.length_a   1.000
_cell.length_b   1.000
_cell.length_c   1.000
_cell.angle_alpha   90.00
_cell.angle_beta   90.00
_cell.angle_gamma   90.00
#
_symmetry.space_group_name_H-M   'P 1'
#
loop_
_entity.id
_entity.type
_entity.pdbx_description
1 polymer ?
#
loop_
_entity_poly.entity_id
_entity_poly.type
_entity_poly.pdbx_seq_one_letter_code
_entity_poly.pdbx_strand_id
1 'polypeptide(L)'
;MQERYFVSKLIQLLTAREFASELTKSTKPGQVITSVINPGFVATDIMRHAGLAFQIYQAVLRRITARTPEEGGWTLVHAAEGAEETHGQYLDDCKVGKPSAFVLSPEGEATQKQLWRELLDKLEKIHPGIAQNI
;
A
#
# COMPACT_ATOMS: atom_id res chain seq x y z
N MET A 1 -19.45 1.33 7.88
CA MET A 1 -18.84 1.14 6.54
C MET A 1 -17.61 2.03 6.31
N GLN A 2 -17.53 3.26 6.85
CA GLN A 2 -16.40 4.18 6.64
C GLN A 2 -15.02 3.60 7.02
N GLU A 3 -14.92 2.85 8.12
CA GLU A 3 -13.64 2.29 8.58
C GLU A 3 -13.05 1.21 7.66
N ARG A 4 -13.88 0.56 6.83
CA ARG A 4 -13.43 -0.54 5.97
C ARG A 4 -12.38 -0.09 4.96
N TYR A 5 -12.46 1.15 4.49
CA TYR A 5 -11.44 1.71 3.60
C TYR A 5 -10.08 1.77 4.30
N PHE A 6 -10.01 2.39 5.49
CA PHE A 6 -8.78 2.51 6.26
C PHE A 6 -8.19 1.14 6.63
N VAL A 7 -9.04 0.20 7.07
CA VAL A 7 -8.62 -1.17 7.36
C VAL A 7 -8.08 -1.87 6.11
N SER A 8 -8.73 -1.70 4.95
CA SER A 8 -8.22 -2.29 3.70
C SER A 8 -6.86 -1.74 3.29
N LYS A 9 -6.60 -0.44 3.54
CA LYS A 9 -5.30 0.18 3.27
C LYS A 9 -4.23 -0.27 4.25
N LEU A 10 -4.59 -0.47 5.52
CA LEU A 10 -3.70 -1.07 6.51
C LEU A 10 -3.32 -2.51 6.09
N ILE A 11 -4.29 -3.33 5.69
CA ILE A 11 -4.04 -4.70 5.21
C ILE A 11 -3.11 -4.67 4.00
N GLN A 12 -3.37 -3.82 2.99
CA GLN A 12 -2.50 -3.67 1.82
C GLN A 12 -1.05 -3.35 2.22
N LEU A 13 -0.86 -2.39 3.14
CA LEU A 13 0.45 -2.00 3.62
C LEU A 13 1.18 -3.15 4.35
N LEU A 14 0.52 -3.80 5.31
CA LEU A 14 1.13 -4.90 6.06
C LEU A 14 1.49 -6.07 5.12
N THR A 15 0.55 -6.50 4.27
CA THR A 15 0.79 -7.60 3.32
C THR A 15 1.94 -7.31 2.36
N ALA A 16 2.03 -6.10 1.80
CA ALA A 16 3.12 -5.74 0.89
C ALA A 16 4.48 -5.67 1.60
N ARG A 17 4.50 -5.26 2.87
CA ARG A 17 5.72 -5.28 3.70
C ARG A 17 6.20 -6.69 4.00
N GLU A 18 5.28 -7.62 4.30
CA GLU A 18 5.67 -9.03 4.49
C GLU A 18 6.14 -9.64 3.18
N PHE A 19 5.47 -9.33 2.06
CA PHE A 19 5.90 -9.79 0.74
C PHE A 19 7.34 -9.35 0.42
N ALA A 20 7.69 -8.09 0.71
CA ALA A 20 9.07 -7.62 0.60
C ALA A 20 10.03 -8.41 1.50
N SER A 21 9.65 -8.68 2.76
CA SER A 21 10.47 -9.50 3.66
C SER A 21 10.70 -10.92 3.12
N GLU A 22 9.70 -11.55 2.54
CA GLU A 22 9.83 -12.87 1.91
C GLU A 22 10.72 -12.82 0.67
N LEU A 23 10.57 -11.80 -0.19
CA LEU A 23 11.46 -11.60 -1.35
C LEU A 23 12.92 -11.43 -0.95
N THR A 24 13.21 -10.74 0.16
CA THR A 24 14.57 -10.60 0.70
C THR A 24 15.17 -11.95 1.10
N LYS A 25 14.35 -12.92 1.51
CA LYS A 25 14.80 -14.28 1.89
C LYS A 25 14.94 -15.21 0.68
N SER A 26 14.42 -14.82 -0.49
CA SER A 26 14.43 -15.64 -1.70
C SER A 26 15.85 -15.87 -2.19
N THR A 27 16.15 -17.11 -2.58
CA THR A 27 17.45 -17.50 -3.17
C THR A 27 17.43 -17.48 -4.70
N LYS A 28 16.31 -17.08 -5.30
CA LYS A 28 16.14 -17.04 -6.75
C LYS A 28 16.96 -15.91 -7.36
N PRO A 29 17.43 -16.06 -8.61
CA PRO A 29 18.14 -15.01 -9.30
C PRO A 29 17.22 -13.82 -9.60
N GLY A 30 17.78 -12.62 -9.46
CA GLY A 30 17.07 -11.35 -9.68
C GLY A 30 16.74 -10.65 -8.36
N GLN A 31 16.46 -9.36 -8.46
CA GLN A 31 16.05 -8.53 -7.33
C GLN A 31 14.70 -7.90 -7.65
N VAL A 32 13.69 -8.20 -6.84
CA VAL A 32 12.36 -7.60 -6.96
C VAL A 32 12.19 -6.57 -5.86
N ILE A 33 11.97 -5.32 -6.25
CA ILE A 33 11.70 -4.23 -5.33
C ILE A 33 10.19 -4.05 -5.17
N THR A 34 9.73 -4.07 -3.92
CA THR A 34 8.32 -3.90 -3.57
C THR A 34 8.20 -2.70 -2.65
N SER A 35 7.41 -1.71 -3.04
CA SER A 35 7.15 -0.49 -2.25
C SER A 35 5.67 -0.21 -2.20
N VAL A 36 5.21 0.46 -1.14
CA VAL A 36 3.80 0.85 -0.98
C VAL A 36 3.68 2.35 -1.11
N ILE A 37 2.91 2.83 -2.08
CA ILE A 37 2.81 4.27 -2.37
C ILE A 37 1.58 4.92 -1.74
N ASN A 38 1.77 6.13 -1.22
CA ASN A 38 0.73 7.09 -0.94
C ASN A 38 0.79 8.23 -1.98
N PRO A 39 -0.26 8.41 -2.79
CA PRO A 39 -0.28 9.49 -3.78
C PRO A 39 -0.70 10.84 -3.15
N GLY A 40 -1.04 10.85 -1.85
CA GLY A 40 -1.63 12.01 -1.18
C GLY A 40 -3.11 12.21 -1.54
N PHE A 41 -3.61 13.42 -1.33
CA PHE A 41 -4.98 13.77 -1.69
C PHE A 41 -5.06 14.18 -3.17
N VAL A 42 -5.53 13.26 -4.02
CA VAL A 42 -5.59 13.45 -5.48
C VAL A 42 -7.01 13.68 -5.95
N ALA A 43 -7.21 14.62 -6.87
CA ALA A 43 -8.49 14.94 -7.49
C ALA A 43 -8.97 13.84 -8.45
N THR A 44 -9.39 12.69 -7.90
CA THR A 44 -9.93 11.54 -8.65
C THR A 44 -11.40 11.28 -8.32
N ASP A 45 -12.08 10.46 -9.11
CA ASP A 45 -13.47 10.06 -8.90
C ASP A 45 -13.65 8.89 -7.91
N ILE A 46 -12.67 8.65 -7.04
CA ILE A 46 -12.75 7.58 -6.02
C ILE A 46 -13.93 7.76 -5.06
N MET A 47 -14.40 9.00 -4.87
CA MET A 47 -15.53 9.34 -4.00
C MET A 47 -16.81 9.73 -4.75
N ARG A 48 -16.94 9.39 -6.04
CA ARG A 48 -18.10 9.74 -6.88
C ARG A 48 -19.46 9.23 -6.37
N HIS A 49 -19.46 8.22 -5.51
CA HIS A 49 -20.67 7.64 -4.90
C HIS A 49 -20.90 8.08 -3.45
N ALA A 50 -20.12 9.03 -2.95
CA ALA A 50 -20.34 9.56 -1.61
C ALA A 50 -21.59 10.44 -1.55
N GLY A 51 -22.16 10.61 -0.36
CA GLY A 51 -23.33 11.47 -0.16
C GLY A 51 -23.07 12.92 -0.56
N LEU A 52 -24.12 13.61 -1.02
CA LEU A 52 -24.06 14.96 -1.60
C LEU A 52 -23.29 15.98 -0.72
N ALA A 53 -23.52 15.95 0.61
CA ALA A 53 -22.82 16.83 1.55
C ALA A 53 -21.28 16.60 1.53
N PHE A 54 -20.85 15.35 1.43
CA PHE A 54 -19.43 15.00 1.36
C PHE A 54 -18.83 15.33 -0.01
N GLN A 55 -19.62 15.27 -1.08
CA GLN A 55 -19.18 15.72 -2.40
C GLN A 55 -18.96 17.23 -2.46
N ILE A 56 -19.85 18.04 -1.87
CA ILE A 56 -19.70 19.50 -1.78
C ILE A 56 -18.45 19.85 -0.95
N TYR A 57 -18.29 19.22 0.22
CA TYR A 57 -17.10 19.39 1.06
C TYR A 57 -15.81 19.04 0.30
N GLN A 58 -15.80 17.90 -0.40
CA GLN A 58 -14.66 17.52 -1.23
C GLN A 58 -14.42 18.47 -2.40
N ALA A 59 -15.44 19.02 -3.04
CA ALA A 59 -15.26 19.96 -4.13
C ALA A 59 -14.51 21.21 -3.66
N VAL A 60 -14.84 21.71 -2.47
CA VAL A 60 -14.12 22.83 -1.83
C VAL A 60 -12.69 22.43 -1.49
N LEU A 61 -12.49 21.29 -0.82
CA LEU A 61 -11.14 20.81 -0.47
C LEU A 61 -10.28 20.57 -1.70
N ARG A 62 -10.81 19.91 -2.74
CA ARG A 62 -10.08 19.61 -3.96
C ARG A 62 -9.52 20.86 -4.62
N ARG A 63 -10.29 21.94 -4.62
CA ARG A 63 -9.88 23.20 -5.23
C ARG A 63 -8.72 23.88 -4.50
N ILE A 64 -8.52 23.57 -3.21
CA ILE A 64 -7.54 24.25 -2.36
C ILE A 64 -6.32 23.36 -2.11
N THR A 65 -6.50 22.04 -2.00
CA THR A 65 -5.46 21.13 -1.49
C THR A 65 -5.25 19.87 -2.31
N ALA A 66 -6.09 19.56 -3.31
CA ALA A 66 -5.88 18.33 -4.08
C ALA A 66 -4.81 18.51 -5.15
N ARG A 67 -4.02 17.45 -5.29
CA ARG A 67 -3.12 17.23 -6.42
C ARG A 67 -3.90 16.90 -7.69
N THR A 68 -3.35 17.26 -8.84
CA THR A 68 -3.82 16.69 -10.11
C THR A 68 -3.50 15.19 -10.18
N PRO A 69 -4.18 14.40 -11.03
CA PRO A 69 -3.83 12.99 -11.26
C PRO A 69 -2.36 12.79 -11.64
N GLU A 70 -1.79 13.69 -12.43
CA GLU A 70 -0.39 13.66 -12.85
C GLU A 70 0.55 13.84 -11.65
N GLU A 71 0.28 14.85 -10.80
CA GLU A 71 1.03 15.07 -9.55
C GLU A 71 0.91 13.89 -8.58
N GLY A 72 -0.28 13.31 -8.45
CA GLY A 72 -0.52 12.10 -7.67
C GLY A 72 0.23 10.88 -8.20
N GLY A 73 0.60 10.88 -9.48
CA GLY A 73 1.38 9.83 -10.13
C GLY A 73 2.88 9.90 -9.84
N TRP A 74 3.41 11.00 -9.29
CA TRP A 74 4.85 11.13 -9.06
C TRP A 74 5.40 10.10 -8.08
N THR A 75 4.72 9.85 -6.95
CA THR A 75 5.15 8.82 -6.00
C THR A 75 5.12 7.42 -6.63
N LEU A 76 4.18 7.17 -7.55
CA LEU A 76 4.10 5.91 -8.28
C LEU A 76 5.30 5.73 -9.22
N VAL A 77 5.64 6.77 -10.00
CA VAL A 77 6.80 6.73 -10.90
C VAL A 77 8.09 6.59 -10.10
N HIS A 78 8.25 7.35 -9.01
CA HIS A 78 9.40 7.25 -8.13
C HIS A 78 9.57 5.83 -7.53
N ALA A 79 8.47 5.19 -7.11
CA ALA A 79 8.53 3.80 -6.64
C ALA A 79 8.92 2.82 -7.76
N ALA A 80 8.48 3.08 -8.99
CA ALA A 80 8.76 2.24 -10.15
C ALA A 80 10.23 2.30 -10.60
N GLU A 81 10.99 3.34 -10.21
CA GLU A 81 12.45 3.39 -10.41
C GLU A 81 13.16 2.23 -9.69
N GLY A 82 12.55 1.65 -8.65
CA GLY A 82 13.01 0.41 -8.03
C GLY A 82 14.32 0.56 -7.29
N ALA A 83 14.56 1.71 -6.65
CA ALA A 83 15.73 1.91 -5.82
C ALA A 83 15.69 1.00 -4.58
N GLU A 84 16.81 0.41 -4.19
CA GLU A 84 16.88 -0.62 -3.15
C GLU A 84 16.36 -0.12 -1.79
N GLU A 85 16.59 1.15 -1.47
CA GLU A 85 16.13 1.81 -0.25
C GLU A 85 14.59 1.86 -0.12
N THR A 86 13.87 1.67 -1.22
CA THR A 86 12.40 1.67 -1.24
C THR A 86 11.80 0.30 -0.95
N HIS A 87 12.61 -0.77 -0.89
CA HIS A 87 12.15 -2.13 -0.64
C HIS A 87 11.48 -2.25 0.74
N GLY A 88 10.24 -2.73 0.77
CA GLY A 88 9.41 -2.85 1.96
C GLY A 88 8.98 -1.50 2.58
N GLN A 89 9.28 -0.37 1.94
CA GLN A 89 8.97 0.94 2.48
C GLN A 89 7.58 1.44 2.07
N TYR A 90 7.03 2.29 2.94
CA TYR A 90 5.89 3.13 2.63
C TYR A 90 6.41 4.46 2.09
N LEU A 91 5.98 4.84 0.90
CA LEU A 91 6.42 6.05 0.23
C LEU A 91 5.33 7.12 0.31
N ASP A 92 5.73 8.30 0.73
CA ASP A 92 4.88 9.48 0.84
C ASP A 92 5.64 10.66 0.26
N ASP A 93 5.04 11.36 -0.70
CA ASP A 93 5.65 12.51 -1.38
C ASP A 93 7.05 12.24 -1.96
N CYS A 94 7.17 11.15 -2.73
CA CYS A 94 8.42 10.68 -3.35
C CYS A 94 9.57 10.47 -2.34
N LYS A 95 9.26 10.08 -1.10
CA LYS A 95 10.22 9.81 -0.04
C LYS A 95 9.76 8.64 0.80
N VAL A 96 10.67 8.04 1.56
CA VAL A 96 10.30 7.09 2.62
C VAL A 96 9.49 7.82 3.68
N GLY A 97 8.20 7.53 3.72
CA GLY A 97 7.24 8.06 4.68
C GLY A 97 7.22 7.22 5.96
N LYS A 98 6.64 7.79 7.02
CA LYS A 98 6.49 7.09 8.30
C LYS A 98 5.10 6.41 8.38
N PRO A 99 5.03 5.07 8.47
CA PRO A 99 3.78 4.37 8.75
C PRO A 99 3.20 4.74 10.12
N SER A 100 1.97 4.30 10.39
CA SER A 100 1.35 4.48 11.71
C SER A 100 2.15 3.76 12.81
N ALA A 101 2.02 4.24 14.06
CA ALA A 101 2.68 3.62 15.20
C ALA A 101 2.32 2.13 15.38
N PHE A 102 1.09 1.75 15.00
CA PHE A 102 0.66 0.35 15.00
C PHE A 102 1.47 -0.50 14.01
N VAL A 103 1.67 -0.03 12.76
CA VAL A 103 2.46 -0.77 11.76
C VAL A 103 3.90 -1.01 12.22
N LEU A 104 4.44 -0.10 13.03
CA LEU A 104 5.80 -0.18 13.56
C LEU A 104 5.88 -0.89 14.93
N SER A 105 4.76 -1.34 15.49
CA SER A 105 4.73 -2.00 16.79
C SER A 105 4.96 -3.52 16.68
N PRO A 106 5.32 -4.20 17.78
CA PRO A 106 5.39 -5.66 17.80
C PRO A 106 4.05 -6.33 17.45
N GLU A 107 2.93 -5.72 17.83
CA GLU A 107 1.59 -6.20 17.49
C GLU A 107 1.32 -6.06 15.99
N GLY A 108 1.74 -4.95 15.37
CA GLY A 108 1.65 -4.76 13.93
C GLY A 108 2.49 -5.77 13.16
N GLU A 109 3.71 -6.07 13.62
CA GLU A 109 4.56 -7.10 13.03
C GLU A 109 3.93 -8.51 13.14
N ALA A 110 3.36 -8.86 14.29
CA ALA A 110 2.64 -10.12 14.46
C ALA A 110 1.43 -10.20 13.53
N THR A 111 0.67 -9.10 13.41
CA THR A 111 -0.49 -9.00 12.52
C THR A 111 -0.08 -9.13 11.05
N GLN A 112 1.04 -8.50 10.67
CA GLN A 112 1.61 -8.57 9.33
C GLN A 112 1.90 -10.02 8.90
N LYS A 113 2.64 -10.76 9.73
CA LYS A 113 2.96 -12.19 9.50
C LYS A 113 1.70 -13.05 9.46
N GLN A 114 0.74 -12.79 10.35
CA GLN A 114 -0.53 -13.51 10.37
C GLN A 114 -1.33 -13.30 9.07
N LEU A 115 -1.50 -12.05 8.64
CA LEU A 115 -2.23 -11.71 7.42
C LEU A 115 -1.60 -12.36 6.18
N TRP A 116 -0.27 -12.37 6.11
CA TRP A 116 0.46 -13.00 5.02
C TRP A 116 0.23 -14.51 4.96
N ARG A 117 0.36 -15.20 6.10
CA ARG A 117 0.06 -16.64 6.20
C ARG A 117 -1.37 -16.94 5.77
N GLU A 118 -2.35 -16.21 6.30
CA GLU A 118 -3.76 -16.43 5.97
C GLU A 118 -4.07 -16.14 4.49
N LEU A 119 -3.39 -15.17 3.88
CA LEU A 119 -3.48 -14.90 2.46
C LEU A 119 -2.92 -16.06 1.64
N LEU A 120 -1.72 -16.54 1.96
CA LEU A 120 -1.11 -17.69 1.27
C LEU A 120 -1.96 -18.96 1.43
N ASP A 121 -2.50 -19.24 2.62
CA ASP A 121 -3.40 -20.37 2.86
C ASP A 121 -4.64 -20.35 1.96
N LYS A 122 -5.15 -19.16 1.63
CA LYS A 122 -6.27 -18.99 0.69
C LYS A 122 -5.81 -19.14 -0.75
N LEU A 123 -4.68 -18.52 -1.11
CA LEU A 123 -4.16 -18.55 -2.48
C LEU A 123 -3.72 -19.98 -2.88
N GLU A 124 -3.12 -20.74 -1.99
CA GLU A 124 -2.73 -22.14 -2.22
C GLU A 124 -3.93 -23.05 -2.49
N LYS A 125 -5.08 -22.79 -1.85
CA LYS A 125 -6.33 -23.52 -2.14
C LYS A 125 -6.88 -23.20 -3.53
N ILE A 126 -6.59 -22.01 -4.06
CA ILE A 126 -7.04 -21.57 -5.38
C ILE A 126 -6.05 -22.05 -6.46
N HIS A 127 -4.75 -21.91 -6.20
CA HIS A 127 -3.67 -22.32 -7.08
C HIS A 127 -2.53 -22.95 -6.27
N PRO A 128 -2.48 -24.29 -6.19
CA PRO A 128 -1.42 -25.00 -5.48
C PRO A 128 -0.03 -24.64 -6.01
N GLY A 129 0.93 -24.46 -5.11
CA GLY A 129 2.33 -24.12 -5.41
C GLY A 129 2.61 -22.63 -5.61
N ILE A 130 1.62 -21.74 -5.46
CA ILE A 130 1.80 -20.30 -5.70
C ILE A 130 2.83 -19.67 -4.76
N ALA A 131 2.93 -20.11 -3.50
CA ALA A 131 3.91 -19.61 -2.54
C ALA A 131 5.36 -19.96 -2.94
N GLN A 132 5.56 -21.04 -3.72
CA GLN A 132 6.88 -21.43 -4.19
C GLN A 132 7.44 -20.50 -5.28
N ASN A 133 6.65 -19.53 -5.77
CA ASN A 133 7.09 -18.55 -6.75
C ASN A 133 7.83 -17.37 -6.14
N ILE A 134 7.74 -17.19 -4.82
CA ILE A 134 8.40 -16.13 -4.06
C ILE A 134 9.80 -16.58 -3.66
#